data_AF-A0A432W474-F1
#
_entry.id   AF-A0A432W474-F1
#
_cell.length_a   1.000
_cell.length_b   1.000
_cell.length_c   1.000
_cell.angle_alpha   90.00
_cell.angle_beta   90.00
_cell.angle_gamma   90.00
#
_symmetry.space_group_name_H-M   'P 1'
#
loop_
_entity.id
_entity.type
_entity.pdbx_description
1 polymer ?
#
loop_
_entity_poly.entity_id
_entity_poly.type
_entity_poly.pdbx_seq_one_letter_code
_entity_poly.pdbx_strand_id
1 'polypeptide(L)'
;MIDAEVIEPEQLRQLLDDFAADANPIVLLITVILTYIIALLLMFPLTLLVVATGILFGPWWGLLYAILGTLSSSACSYWIGRHLGKDTLTRYQGRLLRKTSSYMTRRTINSMIIINLLPVAPFTMTNLMGGAMGMPFLRYMLGSAIGIIPGLAAVTLLGAQLTRLLLAEENREIAIALGTILAALALLFVIHLVYRRKQKSKST
;
A
#
# COMPACT_ATOMS: atom_id res chain seq x y z
N MET A 1 30.73 15.26 -4.90
CA MET A 1 30.68 13.88 -4.38
C MET A 1 29.99 13.97 -3.05
N ILE A 2 28.74 13.53 -2.97
CA ILE A 2 28.01 13.39 -1.70
C ILE A 2 28.25 11.93 -1.32
N ASP A 3 29.11 11.70 -0.35
CA ASP A 3 29.30 10.39 0.24
C ASP A 3 27.96 9.99 0.85
N ALA A 4 27.23 9.11 0.15
CA ALA A 4 26.11 8.41 0.73
C ALA A 4 26.73 7.47 1.77
N GLU A 5 26.80 7.96 3.00
CA GLU A 5 27.22 7.18 4.17
C GLU A 5 26.31 5.96 4.23
N VAL A 6 26.82 4.85 3.73
CA VAL A 6 26.12 3.56 3.71
C VAL A 6 26.01 3.17 5.17
N ILE A 7 24.79 3.22 5.71
CA ILE A 7 24.52 2.80 7.08
C ILE A 7 25.03 1.37 7.23
N GLU A 8 25.99 1.18 8.13
CA GLU A 8 26.54 -0.15 8.40
C GLU A 8 25.43 -1.06 8.95
N PRO A 9 25.40 -2.36 8.58
CA PRO A 9 24.41 -3.33 9.04
C PRO A 9 24.14 -3.29 10.55
N GLU A 10 25.18 -3.07 11.36
CA GLU A 10 25.07 -3.00 12.81
C GLU A 10 24.41 -1.71 13.31
N GLN A 11 24.67 -0.57 12.66
CA GLN A 11 24.02 0.70 12.98
C GLN A 11 22.52 0.65 12.64
N LEU A 12 22.17 -0.02 11.54
CA LEU A 12 20.77 -0.27 11.20
C LEU A 12 20.08 -1.14 12.25
N ARG A 13 20.75 -2.20 12.75
CA ARG A 13 20.21 -3.04 13.84
C ARG A 13 19.96 -2.25 15.11
N GLN A 14 20.94 -1.47 15.58
CA GLN A 14 20.80 -0.67 16.80
C GLN A 14 19.67 0.36 16.68
N LEU A 15 19.57 1.07 15.55
CA LEU A 15 18.48 2.02 15.31
C LEU A 15 17.11 1.34 15.31
N LEU A 16 16.99 0.11 14.79
CA LEU A 16 15.74 -0.65 14.81
C LEU A 16 15.36 -1.10 16.22
N ASP A 17 16.33 -1.59 16.99
CA ASP A 17 16.12 -2.08 18.35
C ASP A 17 15.75 -0.94 19.31
N ASP A 18 16.44 0.20 19.23
CA ASP A 18 16.12 1.40 20.02
C ASP A 18 14.72 1.93 19.69
N PHE A 19 14.34 1.95 18.40
CA PHE A 19 13.02 2.40 17.96
C PHE A 19 11.90 1.46 18.43
N ALA A 20 12.20 0.16 18.56
CA ALA A 20 11.25 -0.87 19.00
C ALA A 20 11.15 -0.98 20.54
N ALA A 21 12.22 -0.70 21.28
CA ALA A 21 12.30 -0.90 22.73
C ALA A 21 11.65 0.22 23.55
N ASP A 22 11.75 1.48 23.11
CA ASP A 22 11.35 2.65 23.92
C ASP A 22 9.95 3.21 23.60
N ALA A 23 9.30 2.74 22.53
CA ALA A 23 8.03 3.32 22.08
C ALA A 23 6.80 2.59 22.67
N ASN A 24 5.90 3.35 23.31
CA ASN A 24 4.56 2.85 23.65
C ASN A 24 3.85 2.37 22.36
N PRO A 25 3.33 1.13 22.30
CA PRO A 25 2.76 0.55 21.08
C PRO A 25 1.65 1.39 20.44
N ILE A 26 0.88 2.12 21.25
CA ILE A 26 -0.20 3.00 20.78
C ILE A 26 0.39 4.26 20.13
N VAL A 27 1.40 4.87 20.75
CA VAL A 27 2.08 6.06 20.23
C VAL A 27 2.78 5.74 18.91
N LEU A 28 3.41 4.56 18.84
CA LEU A 28 4.03 4.05 17.62
C LEU A 28 3.01 3.89 16.49
N LEU A 29 1.89 3.22 16.77
CA LEU A 29 0.81 3.01 15.80
C LEU A 29 0.26 4.35 15.27
N ILE A 30 -0.03 5.30 16.16
CA ILE A 30 -0.55 6.61 15.79
C ILE A 30 0.47 7.36 14.92
N THR A 31 1.73 7.35 15.31
CA THR A 31 2.81 8.01 14.57
C THR A 31 2.91 7.46 13.16
N VAL A 32 2.94 6.13 12.99
CA VAL A 32 3.01 5.51 11.66
C VAL A 32 1.79 5.84 10.80
N ILE A 33 0.58 5.80 11.37
CA ILE A 33 -0.65 6.18 10.65
C ILE A 33 -0.57 7.64 10.19
N LEU A 34 -0.16 8.56 11.06
CA LEU A 34 -0.03 9.98 10.73
C LEU A 34 1.02 10.21 9.65
N THR A 35 2.17 9.54 9.72
CA THR A 35 3.20 9.58 8.68
C THR A 35 2.64 9.14 7.33
N TYR A 36 1.89 8.03 7.28
CA TYR A 36 1.24 7.58 6.04
C TYR A 36 0.24 8.59 5.50
N ILE A 37 -0.60 9.16 6.37
CA ILE A 37 -1.58 10.18 5.96
C ILE A 37 -0.85 11.38 5.35
N ILE A 38 0.12 11.96 6.06
CA ILE A 38 0.84 13.16 5.62
C ILE A 38 1.62 12.86 4.34
N ALA A 39 2.45 11.82 4.32
CA ALA A 39 3.29 11.49 3.18
C ALA A 39 2.47 11.22 1.92
N LEU A 40 1.40 10.42 2.01
CA LEU A 40 0.56 10.12 0.86
C LEU A 40 -0.29 11.33 0.43
N LEU A 41 -0.71 12.22 1.34
CA LEU A 41 -1.33 13.48 0.93
C LEU A 41 -0.36 14.38 0.14
N LEU A 42 0.93 14.33 0.49
CA LEU A 42 2.02 14.97 -0.28
C LEU A 42 2.42 14.19 -1.54
N MET A 43 1.64 13.17 -1.92
CA MET A 43 1.88 12.30 -3.08
C MET A 43 3.21 11.53 -3.01
N PHE A 44 3.72 11.30 -1.81
CA PHE A 44 4.91 10.48 -1.61
C PHE A 44 4.65 9.04 -2.09
N PRO A 45 5.66 8.32 -2.63
CA PRO A 45 5.46 6.97 -3.14
C PRO A 45 5.05 5.98 -2.05
N LEU A 46 3.84 5.41 -2.17
CA LEU A 46 3.33 4.41 -1.22
C LEU A 46 4.30 3.24 -1.04
N THR A 47 4.89 2.74 -2.12
CA THR A 47 5.82 1.61 -2.08
C THR A 47 6.98 1.85 -1.11
N LEU A 48 7.52 3.07 -1.04
CA LEU A 48 8.62 3.39 -0.14
C LEU A 48 8.20 3.30 1.32
N LEU A 49 7.00 3.77 1.66
CA LEU A 49 6.47 3.67 3.02
C LEU A 49 6.25 2.22 3.44
N VAL A 50 5.75 1.38 2.52
CA VAL A 50 5.44 -0.03 2.78
C VAL A 50 6.69 -0.88 2.91
N VAL A 51 7.72 -0.59 2.11
CA VAL A 51 9.06 -1.17 2.28
C VAL A 51 9.64 -0.76 3.62
N ALA A 52 9.58 0.54 3.96
CA ALA A 52 10.09 1.05 5.23
C ALA A 52 9.41 0.35 6.43
N THR A 53 8.08 0.23 6.45
CA THR A 53 7.41 -0.49 7.56
C THR A 53 7.72 -1.98 7.57
N GLY A 54 7.96 -2.60 6.42
CA GLY A 54 8.43 -3.99 6.35
C GLY A 54 9.84 -4.17 6.90
N ILE A 55 10.74 -3.22 6.64
CA ILE A 55 12.10 -3.19 7.19
C ILE A 55 12.06 -2.98 8.71
N LEU A 56 11.30 -1.98 9.16
CA LEU A 56 11.27 -1.52 10.56
C LEU A 56 10.56 -2.51 11.49
N PHE A 57 9.44 -3.10 11.06
CA PHE A 57 8.55 -3.87 11.92
C PHE A 57 8.41 -5.34 11.49
N GLY A 58 9.17 -5.76 10.47
CA GLY A 58 9.09 -7.10 9.92
C GLY A 58 7.80 -7.38 9.15
N PRO A 59 7.55 -8.65 8.79
CA PRO A 59 6.52 -9.00 7.81
C PRO A 59 5.09 -8.87 8.35
N TRP A 60 4.85 -9.20 9.63
CA TRP A 60 3.50 -9.21 10.20
C TRP A 60 3.07 -7.83 10.70
N TRP A 61 3.87 -7.21 11.58
CA TRP A 61 3.58 -5.88 12.10
C TRP A 61 3.75 -4.81 11.03
N GLY A 62 4.77 -4.93 10.18
CA GLY A 62 4.95 -4.03 9.04
C GLY A 62 3.76 -4.05 8.08
N LEU A 63 3.13 -5.22 7.87
CA LEU A 63 1.95 -5.35 7.02
C LEU A 63 0.73 -4.73 7.71
N LEU A 64 0.54 -5.00 8.99
CA LEU A 64 -0.55 -4.40 9.76
C LEU A 64 -0.48 -2.87 9.72
N TYR A 65 0.71 -2.30 9.99
CA TYR A 65 0.93 -0.87 9.95
C TYR A 65 0.75 -0.29 8.55
N ALA A 66 1.25 -0.97 7.51
CA ALA A 66 1.04 -0.58 6.13
C ALA A 66 -0.46 -0.54 5.76
N ILE A 67 -1.22 -1.57 6.15
CA ILE A 67 -2.67 -1.63 5.88
C ILE A 67 -3.39 -0.49 6.59
N LEU A 68 -3.17 -0.31 7.90
CA LEU A 68 -3.85 0.71 8.68
C LEU A 68 -3.50 2.12 8.20
N GLY A 69 -2.22 2.41 7.97
CA GLY A 69 -1.77 3.70 7.46
C GLY A 69 -2.32 4.01 6.07
N THR A 70 -2.26 3.03 5.16
CA THR A 70 -2.74 3.18 3.78
C THR A 70 -4.26 3.39 3.71
N LEU A 71 -5.03 2.61 4.48
CA LEU A 71 -6.50 2.76 4.52
C LEU A 71 -6.94 4.04 5.20
N SER A 72 -6.23 4.48 6.25
CA SER A 72 -6.50 5.76 6.91
C SER A 72 -6.24 6.94 5.96
N SER A 73 -5.11 6.92 5.26
CA SER A 73 -4.79 7.92 4.23
C SER A 73 -5.79 7.91 3.07
N SER A 74 -6.21 6.73 2.64
CA SER A 74 -7.27 6.55 1.65
C SER A 74 -8.59 7.16 2.09
N ALA A 75 -8.98 6.99 3.36
CA ALA A 75 -10.17 7.61 3.94
C ALA A 75 -10.05 9.13 3.96
N CYS A 76 -8.92 9.68 4.41
CA CYS A 76 -8.68 11.12 4.43
C CYS A 76 -8.75 11.72 3.02
N SER A 77 -8.01 11.14 2.07
CA SER A 77 -7.99 11.57 0.67
C SER A 77 -9.37 11.51 0.03
N TYR A 78 -10.12 10.43 0.29
CA TYR A 78 -11.51 10.32 -0.15
C TYR A 78 -12.37 11.46 0.38
N TRP A 79 -12.30 11.77 1.67
CA TRP A 79 -13.13 12.83 2.24
C TRP A 79 -12.73 14.21 1.74
N ILE A 80 -11.43 14.47 1.54
CA ILE A 80 -10.97 15.70 0.89
C ILE A 80 -11.59 15.82 -0.51
N GLY A 81 -11.52 14.76 -1.31
CA GLY A 81 -12.12 14.72 -2.64
C GLY A 81 -13.64 14.93 -2.61
N ARG A 82 -14.32 14.33 -1.62
CA ARG A 82 -15.77 14.47 -1.43
C ARG A 82 -16.19 15.91 -1.18
N HIS A 83 -15.40 16.66 -0.41
CA HIS A 83 -15.64 18.08 -0.12
C HIS A 83 -15.28 19.00 -1.28
N LEU A 84 -14.19 18.71 -2.01
CA LEU A 84 -13.81 19.48 -3.20
C LEU A 84 -14.84 19.37 -4.33
N GLY A 85 -15.54 18.24 -4.40
CA GLY A 85 -16.54 17.97 -5.41
C GLY A 85 -15.94 17.70 -6.79
N LYS A 86 -16.80 17.21 -7.68
CA LYS A 86 -16.41 16.79 -9.03
C LYS A 86 -15.83 17.94 -9.84
N ASP A 87 -16.49 19.10 -9.83
CA ASP A 87 -16.18 20.24 -10.71
C ASP A 87 -14.79 20.81 -10.48
N THR A 88 -14.37 20.96 -9.22
CA THR A 88 -13.04 21.41 -8.82
C THR A 88 -11.95 20.48 -9.35
N LEU A 89 -12.12 19.16 -9.20
CA LEU A 89 -11.14 18.18 -9.66
C LEU A 89 -11.10 18.03 -11.20
N THR A 90 -12.25 18.19 -11.89
CA THR A 90 -12.26 18.21 -13.37
C THR A 90 -11.49 19.38 -13.95
N ARG A 91 -11.46 20.53 -13.26
CA ARG A 91 -10.77 21.74 -13.71
C ARG A 91 -9.25 21.59 -13.66
N TYR A 92 -8.74 20.81 -12.71
CA TYR A 92 -7.30 20.55 -12.57
C TYR A 92 -6.80 19.34 -13.39
N GLN A 93 -7.63 18.33 -13.69
CA GLN A 93 -7.15 17.05 -14.24
C GLN A 93 -8.02 16.47 -15.38
N GLY A 94 -8.52 17.36 -16.25
CA GLY A 94 -9.62 17.21 -17.22
C GLY A 94 -9.65 16.08 -18.27
N ARG A 95 -8.93 14.95 -18.12
CA ARG A 95 -9.07 13.78 -19.02
C ARG A 95 -9.63 12.52 -18.35
N LEU A 96 -9.27 12.22 -17.09
CA LEU A 96 -9.73 10.99 -16.40
C LEU A 96 -11.18 11.08 -15.90
N LEU A 97 -11.64 12.28 -15.53
CA LEU A 97 -12.96 12.49 -14.92
C LEU A 97 -14.11 12.64 -15.93
N ARG A 98 -13.80 13.01 -17.17
CA ARG A 98 -14.82 13.36 -18.19
C ARG A 98 -15.61 12.14 -18.71
N LYS A 99 -15.10 10.93 -18.53
CA LYS A 99 -15.72 9.68 -19.05
C LYS A 99 -16.68 8.97 -18.10
N THR A 100 -16.88 9.45 -16.87
CA THR A 100 -17.54 8.62 -15.85
C THR A 100 -18.64 9.37 -15.09
N SER A 101 -19.53 10.04 -15.82
CA SER A 101 -20.59 10.86 -15.22
C SER A 101 -21.84 10.10 -14.77
N SER A 102 -21.97 8.79 -14.97
CA SER A 102 -23.21 8.10 -14.57
C SER A 102 -23.11 6.61 -14.21
N TYR A 103 -21.91 5.99 -14.18
CA TYR A 103 -21.80 4.52 -14.14
C TYR A 103 -21.19 3.89 -12.86
N MET A 104 -20.74 4.68 -11.87
CA MET A 104 -19.86 4.14 -10.82
C MET A 104 -20.50 3.76 -9.47
N THR A 105 -21.81 3.91 -9.28
CA THR A 105 -22.48 3.50 -8.02
C THR A 105 -22.84 2.00 -7.97
N ARG A 106 -23.07 1.35 -9.12
CA ARG A 106 -23.43 -0.09 -9.14
C ARG A 106 -22.24 -1.05 -9.00
N ARG A 107 -21.02 -0.63 -9.33
CA ARG A 107 -19.80 -1.50 -9.31
C ARG A 107 -18.60 -0.88 -8.60
N THR A 108 -18.82 0.04 -7.66
CA THR A 108 -17.77 0.76 -6.90
C THR A 108 -16.66 -0.16 -6.37
N ILE A 109 -17.02 -1.28 -5.75
CA ILE A 109 -16.07 -2.25 -5.19
C ILE A 109 -15.13 -2.76 -6.29
N ASN A 110 -15.69 -3.28 -7.39
CA ASN A 110 -14.90 -3.83 -8.49
C ASN A 110 -14.02 -2.76 -9.17
N SER A 111 -14.54 -1.53 -9.32
CA SER A 111 -13.76 -0.43 -9.88
C SER A 111 -12.53 -0.13 -9.03
N MET A 112 -12.70 -0.04 -7.71
CA MET A 112 -11.57 0.21 -6.80
C MET A 112 -10.61 -0.96 -6.71
N ILE A 113 -11.09 -2.21 -6.79
CA ILE A 113 -10.21 -3.37 -6.88
C ILE A 113 -9.31 -3.24 -8.11
N ILE A 114 -9.89 -2.97 -9.29
CA ILE A 114 -9.13 -2.88 -10.55
C ILE A 114 -8.15 -1.68 -10.51
N ILE A 115 -8.61 -0.52 -10.03
CA ILE A 115 -7.80 0.71 -9.98
C ILE A 115 -6.66 0.61 -8.96
N ASN A 116 -6.82 -0.12 -7.86
CA ASN A 116 -5.73 -0.29 -6.89
C ASN A 116 -4.79 -1.45 -7.26
N LEU A 117 -5.28 -2.43 -8.02
CA LEU A 117 -4.46 -3.54 -8.50
C LEU A 117 -3.63 -3.16 -9.72
N LEU A 118 -4.17 -2.31 -10.60
CA LEU A 118 -3.45 -1.73 -11.72
C LEU A 118 -3.03 -0.31 -11.32
N PRO A 119 -1.74 0.02 -11.19
CA PRO A 119 -1.30 1.37 -10.83
C PRO A 119 -1.54 2.35 -11.99
N VAL A 120 -2.80 2.71 -12.24
CA VAL A 120 -3.24 3.58 -13.34
C VAL A 120 -2.98 5.07 -13.05
N ALA A 121 -2.84 5.44 -11.78
CA ALA A 121 -2.60 6.80 -11.31
C ALA A 121 -1.97 6.78 -9.92
N PRO A 122 -1.41 7.92 -9.44
CA PRO A 122 -0.94 8.04 -8.06
C PRO A 122 -2.05 7.69 -7.06
N PHE A 123 -1.70 6.98 -5.99
CA PHE A 123 -2.65 6.47 -4.99
C PHE A 123 -3.58 7.56 -4.43
N THR A 124 -3.03 8.73 -4.13
CA THR A 124 -3.77 9.90 -3.62
C THR A 124 -4.82 10.36 -4.62
N MET A 125 -4.50 10.33 -5.92
CA MET A 125 -5.39 10.78 -6.98
C MET A 125 -6.59 9.86 -7.13
N THR A 126 -6.37 8.54 -7.13
CA THR A 126 -7.46 7.57 -7.22
C THR A 126 -8.45 7.72 -6.05
N ASN A 127 -7.92 8.02 -4.87
CA ASN A 127 -8.71 8.19 -3.65
C ASN A 127 -9.51 9.50 -3.65
N LEU A 128 -8.87 10.62 -4.02
CA LEU A 128 -9.53 11.92 -4.21
C LEU A 128 -10.65 11.83 -5.24
N MET A 129 -10.39 11.16 -6.37
CA MET A 129 -11.40 10.93 -7.41
C MET A 129 -12.58 10.12 -6.90
N GLY A 130 -12.32 9.06 -6.12
CA GLY A 130 -13.38 8.25 -5.49
C GLY A 130 -14.34 9.10 -4.66
N GLY A 131 -13.79 10.02 -3.87
CA GLY A 131 -14.54 10.99 -3.08
C GLY A 131 -15.33 11.99 -3.92
N ALA A 132 -14.65 12.65 -4.86
CA ALA A 132 -15.26 13.68 -5.71
C ALA A 132 -16.38 13.15 -6.60
N MET A 133 -16.31 11.89 -6.99
CA MET A 133 -17.35 11.20 -7.75
C MET A 133 -18.54 10.73 -6.90
N GLY A 134 -18.49 10.90 -5.57
CA GLY A 134 -19.56 10.52 -4.67
C GLY A 134 -19.75 9.00 -4.56
N MET A 135 -18.68 8.22 -4.68
CA MET A 135 -18.74 6.77 -4.46
C MET A 135 -19.18 6.46 -3.02
N PRO A 136 -20.06 5.49 -2.74
CA PRO A 136 -20.43 5.18 -1.36
C PRO A 136 -19.19 4.76 -0.54
N PHE A 137 -18.90 5.49 0.55
CA PHE A 137 -17.67 5.34 1.33
C PHE A 137 -17.35 3.90 1.72
N LEU A 138 -18.34 3.14 2.22
CA LEU A 138 -18.14 1.74 2.60
C LEU A 138 -17.76 0.86 1.41
N ARG A 139 -18.39 1.06 0.24
CA ARG A 139 -18.09 0.28 -0.98
C ARG A 139 -16.73 0.66 -1.55
N TYR A 140 -16.37 1.94 -1.48
CA TYR A 140 -15.05 2.44 -1.82
C TYR A 140 -13.99 1.79 -0.92
N MET A 141 -14.16 1.85 0.39
CA MET A 141 -13.18 1.34 1.36
C MET A 141 -12.98 -0.17 1.24
N LEU A 142 -14.08 -0.94 1.07
CA LEU A 142 -14.00 -2.38 0.84
C LEU A 142 -13.25 -2.71 -0.46
N GLY A 143 -13.57 -2.01 -1.56
CA GLY A 143 -12.88 -2.22 -2.83
C GLY A 143 -11.40 -1.85 -2.76
N SER A 144 -11.07 -0.77 -2.07
CA SER A 144 -9.68 -0.34 -1.87
C SER A 144 -8.89 -1.30 -0.99
N ALA A 145 -9.47 -1.77 0.12
CA ALA A 145 -8.85 -2.77 0.98
C ALA A 145 -8.56 -4.06 0.20
N ILE A 146 -9.57 -4.62 -0.48
CA ILE A 146 -9.39 -5.86 -1.26
C ILE A 146 -8.37 -5.67 -2.39
N GLY A 147 -8.38 -4.51 -3.04
CA GLY A 147 -7.46 -4.20 -4.15
C GLY A 147 -6.01 -4.04 -3.71
N ILE A 148 -5.77 -3.39 -2.57
CA ILE A 148 -4.41 -2.97 -2.17
C ILE A 148 -3.71 -3.97 -1.26
N ILE A 149 -4.44 -4.67 -0.38
CA ILE A 149 -3.85 -5.58 0.63
C ILE A 149 -2.90 -6.63 0.00
N PRO A 150 -3.23 -7.28 -1.12
CA PRO A 150 -2.31 -8.25 -1.73
C PRO A 150 -0.98 -7.62 -2.15
N GLY A 151 -1.02 -6.39 -2.68
CA GLY A 151 0.17 -5.63 -3.05
C GLY A 151 0.99 -5.22 -1.82
N LEU A 152 0.31 -4.75 -0.76
CA LEU A 152 0.96 -4.42 0.51
C LEU A 152 1.67 -5.65 1.09
N ALA A 153 1.01 -6.80 1.14
CA ALA A 153 1.61 -8.04 1.64
C ALA A 153 2.89 -8.41 0.86
N ALA A 154 2.84 -8.34 -0.48
CA ALA A 154 4.02 -8.63 -1.30
C ALA A 154 5.18 -7.67 -1.01
N VAL A 155 4.92 -6.36 -0.98
CA VAL A 155 5.96 -5.34 -0.79
C VAL A 155 6.51 -5.34 0.63
N THR A 156 5.67 -5.48 1.66
CA THR A 156 6.12 -5.59 3.05
C THR A 156 6.98 -6.84 3.23
N LEU A 157 6.58 -7.98 2.65
CA LEU A 157 7.41 -9.18 2.67
C LEU A 157 8.77 -8.87 2.05
N LEU A 158 8.84 -8.28 0.85
CA LEU A 158 10.12 -7.92 0.24
C LEU A 158 10.97 -7.01 1.14
N GLY A 159 10.37 -6.00 1.79
CA GLY A 159 11.06 -5.13 2.75
C GLY A 159 11.66 -5.90 3.93
N ALA A 160 10.87 -6.76 4.57
CA ALA A 160 11.33 -7.58 5.70
C ALA A 160 12.48 -8.52 5.31
N GLN A 161 12.47 -9.00 4.07
CA GLN A 161 13.46 -9.94 3.55
C GLN A 161 14.74 -9.23 3.17
N LEU A 162 14.65 -7.98 2.72
CA LEU A 162 15.81 -7.14 2.47
C LEU A 162 16.62 -6.95 3.76
N THR A 163 15.96 -6.68 4.89
CA THR A 163 16.61 -6.61 6.21
C THR A 163 17.33 -7.92 6.54
N ARG A 164 16.67 -9.07 6.34
CA ARG A 164 17.31 -10.38 6.60
C ARG A 164 18.50 -10.66 5.71
N LEU A 165 18.47 -10.25 4.45
CA LEU A 165 19.58 -10.46 3.51
C LEU A 165 20.76 -9.52 3.78
N LEU A 166 20.48 -8.27 4.16
CA LEU A 166 21.51 -7.27 4.47
C LEU A 166 22.19 -7.52 5.81
N LEU A 167 21.46 -8.11 6.76
CA LEU A 167 21.94 -8.40 8.11
C LEU A 167 22.29 -9.88 8.32
N ALA A 168 22.27 -10.72 7.28
CA ALA A 168 22.53 -12.14 7.43
C ALA A 168 24.00 -12.41 7.76
N GLU A 169 24.25 -12.94 8.95
CA GLU A 169 25.56 -13.48 9.33
C GLU A 169 25.65 -14.98 9.03
N GLU A 170 24.51 -15.68 8.94
CA GLU A 170 24.42 -17.11 8.65
C GLU A 170 23.68 -17.43 7.34
N ASN A 171 24.18 -18.46 6.62
CA ASN A 171 23.54 -19.00 5.40
C ASN A 171 22.07 -19.45 5.59
N ARG A 172 21.68 -19.78 6.84
CA ARG A 172 20.32 -20.18 7.18
C ARG A 172 19.33 -19.03 7.05
N GLU A 173 19.72 -17.81 7.39
CA GLU A 173 18.86 -16.62 7.28
C GLU A 173 18.60 -16.25 5.82
N ILE A 174 19.62 -16.41 4.97
CA ILE A 174 19.52 -16.25 3.52
C ILE A 174 18.58 -17.33 2.93
N ALA A 175 18.69 -18.59 3.37
CA ALA A 175 17.85 -19.68 2.90
C ALA A 175 16.37 -19.49 3.28
N ILE A 176 16.10 -19.05 4.53
CA ILE A 176 14.76 -18.67 4.97
C ILE A 176 14.27 -17.49 4.13
N ALA A 177 15.15 -16.50 3.87
CA ALA A 177 14.78 -15.32 3.11
C ALA A 177 14.33 -15.65 1.68
N LEU A 178 15.12 -16.47 0.99
CA LEU A 178 14.81 -16.94 -0.36
C LEU A 178 13.56 -17.85 -0.37
N GLY A 179 13.43 -18.73 0.62
CA GLY A 179 12.28 -19.63 0.75
C GLY A 179 10.94 -18.89 0.88
N THR A 180 10.87 -17.85 1.70
CA THR A 180 9.64 -17.08 1.84
C THR A 180 9.36 -16.13 0.67
N ILE A 181 10.39 -15.63 -0.03
CA ILE A 181 10.19 -14.90 -1.30
C ILE A 181 9.57 -15.84 -2.36
N LEU A 182 10.12 -17.04 -2.51
CA LEU A 182 9.59 -18.04 -3.45
C LEU A 182 8.16 -18.45 -3.10
N ALA A 183 7.86 -18.65 -1.82
CA ALA A 183 6.51 -18.96 -1.35
C ALA A 183 5.53 -17.80 -1.64
N ALA A 184 5.94 -16.55 -1.42
CA ALA A 184 5.12 -15.38 -1.72
C ALA A 184 4.85 -15.22 -3.23
N LEU A 185 5.85 -15.44 -4.07
CA LEU A 185 5.70 -15.44 -5.53
C LEU A 185 4.77 -16.56 -6.00
N ALA A 186 4.89 -17.76 -5.44
CA ALA A 186 4.00 -18.88 -5.73
C ALA A 186 2.55 -18.56 -5.33
N LEU A 187 2.34 -17.96 -4.15
CA LEU A 187 1.02 -17.54 -3.69
C LEU A 187 0.40 -16.49 -4.62
N LEU A 188 1.17 -15.45 -5.01
CA LEU A 188 0.72 -14.44 -5.97
C LEU A 188 0.39 -15.05 -7.34
N PHE A 189 1.19 -16.01 -7.80
CA PHE A 189 0.95 -16.73 -9.04
C PHE A 189 -0.33 -17.57 -8.99
N VAL A 190 -0.60 -18.25 -7.87
CA VAL A 190 -1.85 -19.00 -7.65
C VAL A 190 -3.04 -18.06 -7.64
N ILE A 191 -2.95 -16.93 -6.92
CA ILE A 191 -4.01 -15.90 -6.91
C ILE A 191 -4.26 -15.39 -8.34
N HIS A 192 -3.20 -15.12 -9.11
CA HIS A 192 -3.30 -14.70 -10.51
C HIS A 192 -3.98 -15.76 -11.40
N LEU A 193 -3.63 -17.04 -11.24
CA LEU A 193 -4.23 -18.15 -11.97
C LEU A 193 -5.72 -18.31 -11.66
N VAL A 194 -6.10 -18.23 -10.38
CA VAL A 194 -7.50 -18.30 -9.93
C VAL A 194 -8.30 -17.13 -10.49
N TYR A 195 -7.73 -15.92 -10.48
CA TYR A 195 -8.36 -14.73 -11.04
C TYR A 195 -8.56 -14.86 -12.56
N ARG A 196 -7.56 -15.39 -13.29
CA ARG A 196 -7.67 -15.69 -14.73
C ARG A 196 -8.75 -16.73 -15.04
N ARG A 197 -8.87 -17.79 -14.23
CA ARG A 197 -9.91 -18.83 -14.42
C ARG A 197 -11.33 -18.26 -14.27
N LYS A 198 -11.55 -17.37 -13.29
CA LYS A 198 -12.88 -16.75 -13.09
C LYS A 198 -13.28 -15.77 -14.22
N GLN A 199 -12.34 -15.21 -14.97
CA GLN A 199 -12.66 -14.37 -16.14
C GLN A 199 -13.13 -15.19 -17.36
N LYS A 200 -12.56 -16.38 -17.61
CA LYS A 200 -12.96 -17.23 -18.75
C LYS A 200 -14.38 -17.80 -18.61
N SER A 201 -14.89 -18.00 -17.40
CA SER A 201 -16.22 -18.59 -17.15
C SER A 201 -17.39 -17.61 -17.35
N LYS A 202 -17.14 -16.31 -17.60
CA LYS A 202 -18.20 -15.30 -17.82
C LYS A 202 -18.37 -14.90 -19.29
N SER A 203 -17.63 -15.52 -20.20
CA SER A 203 -17.70 -15.29 -21.66
C SER A 203 -18.25 -16.49 -22.43
N THR A 204 -18.96 -17.39 -21.76
CA THR A 204 -19.70 -18.53 -22.34
C THR A 204 -21.09 -18.52 -21.73
#